data_AF-A0A818YGG0-F1
#
_entry.id   AF-A0A818YGG0-F1
#
_cell.length_a   1.000
_cell.length_b   1.000
_cell.length_c   1.000
_cell.angle_alpha   90.00
_cell.angle_beta   90.00
_cell.angle_gamma   90.00
#
_symmetry.space_group_name_H-M   'P 1'
#
loop_
_entity.id
_entity.type
_entity.pdbx_description
1 polymer ?
#
loop_
_entity_poly.entity_id
_entity_poly.type
_entity_poly.pdbx_seq_one_letter_code
_entity_poly.pdbx_strand_id
1 'polypeptide(L)'
;MDLFQLNELTDDTVNLCNNDFYNFLENSLNKDLCELFRVQAIRHMTSLSSITIDRIIEILTLDIGDLNNLKKSLGFVTSDGKFHLRLGHRNLLERLLLLVKSKKNSSIKNSDLSNQCMKEQIHEKCLEMWRKASNSSNVTYIPVLFSWINSIFQNLQKTKNKYRYDNQIQEFALLIFILGGRNCYEFLRLNLPSALPHITNLELLIRNQEFKVIECEFRFNLLKEYSRSTNCNYIFVAEDATRSISCID
;
A
#
# COMPACT_ATOMS: atom_id res chain seq x y z
N MET A 1 12.12 -2.93 -17.91
CA MET A 1 11.16 -4.05 -17.81
C MET A 1 10.11 -3.57 -16.85
N ASP A 2 9.00 -3.08 -17.39
CA ASP A 2 8.05 -2.26 -16.63
C ASP A 2 7.26 -3.11 -15.63
N LEU A 3 7.18 -2.63 -14.39
CA LEU A 3 6.31 -3.21 -13.38
C LEU A 3 4.85 -3.13 -13.87
N PHE A 4 4.23 -4.30 -14.03
CA PHE A 4 2.88 -4.54 -14.52
C PHE A 4 1.83 -3.56 -13.99
N GLN A 5 1.30 -2.72 -14.88
CA GLN A 5 0.19 -1.81 -14.62
C GLN A 5 -1.16 -2.50 -14.80
N LEU A 6 -1.48 -3.54 -14.01
CA LEU A 6 -2.84 -4.07 -13.95
C LEU A 6 -3.73 -3.15 -13.09
N ASN A 7 -3.88 -1.90 -13.52
CA ASN A 7 -4.59 -0.87 -12.77
C ASN A 7 -6.07 -0.80 -13.16
N GLU A 8 -6.41 -1.12 -14.41
CA GLU A 8 -7.77 -1.01 -14.93
C GLU A 8 -8.00 -1.99 -16.09
N LEU A 9 -9.20 -2.56 -16.19
CA LEU A 9 -9.65 -3.36 -17.32
C LEU A 9 -10.51 -2.47 -18.23
N THR A 10 -10.28 -2.46 -19.55
CA THR A 10 -11.17 -1.77 -20.51
C THR A 10 -12.40 -2.64 -20.83
N ASP A 11 -13.49 -2.06 -21.33
CA ASP A 11 -14.72 -2.84 -21.60
C ASP A 11 -14.47 -3.96 -22.63
N ASP A 12 -13.58 -3.72 -23.58
CA ASP A 12 -13.16 -4.71 -24.59
C ASP A 12 -12.46 -5.93 -23.96
N THR A 13 -11.78 -5.75 -22.81
CA THR A 13 -11.06 -6.86 -22.15
C THR A 13 -11.97 -7.92 -21.54
N VAL A 14 -13.23 -7.56 -21.23
CA VAL A 14 -14.19 -8.47 -20.56
C VAL A 14 -14.67 -9.58 -21.50
N ASN A 15 -14.62 -9.34 -22.81
CA ASN A 15 -15.08 -10.29 -23.83
C ASN A 15 -13.92 -11.10 -24.47
N LEU A 16 -12.69 -10.96 -23.95
CA LEU A 16 -11.54 -11.67 -24.48
C LEU A 16 -11.68 -13.19 -24.34
N CYS A 17 -11.28 -13.88 -25.40
CA CYS A 17 -11.33 -15.33 -25.49
C CYS A 17 -10.10 -15.91 -26.21
N ASN A 18 -9.79 -17.17 -25.91
CA ASN A 18 -8.74 -17.96 -26.53
C ASN A 18 -7.39 -17.21 -26.61
N ASN A 19 -6.83 -17.02 -27.80
CA ASN A 19 -5.52 -16.45 -27.99
C ASN A 19 -5.45 -14.99 -27.52
N ASP A 20 -6.51 -14.21 -27.73
CA ASP A 20 -6.54 -12.80 -27.31
C ASP A 20 -6.55 -12.68 -25.79
N PHE A 21 -7.22 -13.63 -25.12
CA PHE A 21 -7.15 -13.77 -23.66
C PHE A 21 -5.74 -14.10 -23.18
N TYR A 22 -5.07 -15.08 -23.79
CA TYR A 22 -3.70 -15.44 -23.38
C TYR A 22 -2.67 -14.34 -23.69
N ASN A 23 -2.82 -13.65 -24.82
CA ASN A 23 -1.97 -12.50 -25.17
C ASN A 23 -2.14 -11.37 -24.15
N PHE A 24 -3.38 -11.09 -23.73
CA PHE A 24 -3.64 -10.14 -22.67
C PHE A 24 -2.97 -10.56 -21.35
N LEU A 25 -3.10 -11.83 -20.95
CA LEU A 25 -2.49 -12.33 -19.73
C LEU A 25 -0.95 -12.30 -19.79
N GLU A 26 -0.34 -12.62 -20.92
CA GLU A 26 1.13 -12.60 -21.08
C GLU A 26 1.70 -11.17 -21.06
N ASN A 27 0.92 -10.19 -21.51
CA ASN A 27 1.28 -8.78 -21.43
C ASN A 27 0.99 -8.14 -20.06
N SER A 28 -0.04 -8.62 -19.36
CA SER A 28 -0.54 -8.02 -18.12
C SER A 28 -0.09 -8.74 -16.86
N LEU A 29 0.35 -9.99 -16.99
CA LEU A 29 0.90 -10.85 -15.96
C LEU A 29 2.24 -11.44 -16.43
N ASN A 30 2.92 -12.17 -15.54
CA ASN A 30 4.07 -12.98 -15.92
C ASN A 30 3.64 -14.16 -16.83
N LYS A 31 4.49 -14.51 -17.80
CA LYS A 31 4.39 -15.70 -18.66
C LYS A 31 4.08 -16.98 -17.88
N ASP A 32 4.69 -17.18 -16.71
CA ASP A 32 4.42 -18.34 -15.85
C ASP A 32 2.94 -18.42 -15.41
N LEU A 33 2.32 -17.27 -15.10
CA LEU A 33 0.90 -17.22 -14.73
C LEU A 33 0.01 -17.45 -15.95
N CYS A 34 0.37 -16.94 -17.12
CA CYS A 34 -0.34 -17.22 -18.37
C CYS A 34 -0.35 -18.73 -18.67
N GLU A 35 0.79 -19.40 -18.48
CA GLU A 35 0.90 -20.84 -18.68
C GLU A 35 0.03 -21.63 -17.70
N LEU A 36 -0.10 -21.18 -16.44
CA LEU A 36 -1.03 -21.77 -15.48
C LEU A 36 -2.49 -21.76 -15.97
N PHE A 37 -2.93 -20.66 -16.60
CA PHE A 37 -4.27 -20.57 -17.18
C PHE A 37 -4.43 -21.49 -18.40
N ARG A 38 -3.38 -21.64 -19.22
CA ARG A 38 -3.38 -22.57 -20.37
C ARG A 38 -3.52 -24.03 -19.92
N VAL A 39 -2.76 -24.45 -18.91
CA VAL A 39 -2.82 -25.81 -18.36
C VAL A 39 -4.20 -26.14 -17.81
N GLN A 40 -4.89 -25.17 -17.20
CA GLN A 40 -6.26 -25.35 -16.71
C GLN A 40 -7.34 -25.22 -17.79
N ALA A 41 -6.93 -24.97 -19.03
CA ALA A 41 -7.84 -24.69 -20.14
C ALA A 41 -8.85 -23.56 -19.84
N ILE A 42 -8.46 -22.57 -19.03
CA ILE A 42 -9.25 -21.37 -18.80
C ILE A 42 -9.03 -20.45 -20.00
N ARG A 43 -10.05 -20.34 -20.87
CA ARG A 43 -9.95 -19.66 -22.17
C ARG A 43 -10.71 -18.34 -22.26
N HIS A 44 -11.45 -17.96 -21.22
CA HIS A 44 -12.35 -16.80 -21.28
C HIS A 44 -12.20 -15.92 -20.04
N MET A 45 -12.19 -14.61 -20.25
CA MET A 45 -12.17 -13.64 -19.15
C MET A 45 -13.41 -13.78 -18.25
N THR A 46 -14.57 -14.12 -18.84
CA THR A 46 -15.82 -14.34 -18.11
C THR A 46 -15.75 -15.51 -17.12
N SER A 47 -14.97 -16.55 -17.41
CA SER A 47 -14.76 -17.69 -16.51
C SER A 47 -14.03 -17.30 -15.22
N LEU A 48 -13.21 -16.25 -15.25
CA LEU A 48 -12.50 -15.75 -14.07
C LEU A 48 -13.46 -15.12 -13.04
N SER A 49 -14.63 -14.66 -13.46
CA SER A 49 -15.59 -14.02 -12.55
C SER A 49 -16.16 -14.98 -11.48
N SER A 50 -16.25 -16.28 -11.79
CA SER A 50 -16.81 -17.31 -10.90
C SER A 50 -15.74 -18.19 -10.23
N ILE A 51 -14.47 -18.04 -10.62
CA ILE A 51 -13.36 -18.85 -10.11
C ILE A 51 -12.73 -18.21 -8.85
N THR A 52 -12.23 -19.07 -7.96
CA THR A 52 -11.42 -18.69 -6.80
C THR A 52 -9.97 -19.04 -7.05
N ILE A 53 -9.06 -18.39 -6.32
CA ILE A 53 -7.62 -18.65 -6.44
C ILE A 53 -7.27 -20.07 -6.04
N ASP A 54 -7.91 -20.58 -4.99
CA ASP A 54 -7.65 -21.95 -4.54
C ASP A 54 -7.95 -22.95 -5.66
N ARG A 55 -9.02 -22.74 -6.44
CA ARG A 55 -9.31 -23.54 -7.64
C ARG A 55 -8.26 -23.38 -8.74
N ILE A 56 -7.73 -22.17 -8.92
CA ILE A 56 -6.63 -21.94 -9.89
C ILE A 56 -5.36 -22.67 -9.42
N ILE A 57 -5.07 -22.72 -8.13
CA ILE A 57 -3.84 -23.32 -7.63
C ILE A 57 -4.00 -24.83 -7.42
N GLU A 58 -5.22 -25.35 -7.34
CA GLU A 58 -5.54 -26.77 -7.11
C GLU A 58 -4.80 -27.70 -8.09
N ILE A 59 -4.70 -27.31 -9.36
CA ILE A 59 -3.99 -28.11 -10.37
C ILE A 59 -2.50 -28.31 -10.05
N LEU A 60 -1.88 -27.36 -9.33
CA LEU A 60 -0.48 -27.44 -8.92
C LEU A 60 -0.26 -28.37 -7.73
N THR A 61 -1.33 -28.84 -7.09
CA THR A 61 -1.26 -29.88 -6.05
C THR A 61 -1.18 -31.29 -6.62
N LEU A 62 -1.54 -31.49 -7.90
CA LEU A 62 -1.46 -32.79 -8.58
C LEU A 62 -0.01 -33.21 -8.82
N ASP A 63 0.34 -34.45 -8.52
CA ASP A 63 1.69 -35.00 -8.73
C ASP A 63 1.91 -35.41 -10.19
N ILE A 64 2.02 -34.40 -11.06
CA ILE A 64 2.24 -34.57 -12.50
C ILE A 64 3.62 -34.01 -12.84
N GLY A 65 4.47 -34.86 -13.42
CA GLY A 65 5.85 -34.53 -13.77
C GLY A 65 5.97 -33.28 -14.67
N ASP A 66 5.04 -33.13 -15.61
CA ASP A 66 5.02 -32.02 -16.57
C ASP A 66 4.79 -30.65 -15.92
N LEU A 67 4.20 -30.61 -14.72
CA LEU A 67 3.96 -29.37 -13.98
C LEU A 67 5.16 -28.97 -13.11
N ASN A 68 6.19 -29.79 -12.98
CA ASN A 68 7.30 -29.54 -12.05
C ASN A 68 8.05 -28.24 -12.35
N ASN A 69 8.24 -27.92 -13.64
CA ASN A 69 8.91 -26.67 -14.04
C ASN A 69 8.05 -25.45 -13.68
N LEU A 70 6.74 -25.54 -13.93
CA LEU A 70 5.77 -24.48 -13.60
C LEU A 70 5.62 -24.29 -12.09
N LYS A 71 5.62 -25.38 -11.31
CA LYS A 71 5.61 -25.33 -9.83
C LYS A 71 6.85 -24.62 -9.31
N LYS A 72 8.03 -24.92 -9.84
CA LYS A 72 9.30 -24.29 -9.45
C LYS A 72 9.32 -22.78 -9.75
N SER A 73 8.74 -22.34 -10.86
CA SER A 73 8.72 -20.92 -11.23
C SER A 73 7.69 -20.13 -10.42
N LEU A 74 6.49 -20.68 -10.22
CA LEU A 74 5.38 -20.00 -9.57
C LEU A 74 5.42 -20.00 -8.04
N GLY A 75 5.97 -21.07 -7.44
CA GLY A 75 5.80 -21.35 -6.02
C GLY A 75 7.02 -21.97 -5.35
N PHE A 76 6.76 -22.59 -4.22
CA PHE A 76 7.68 -23.42 -3.45
C PHE A 76 6.89 -24.53 -2.75
N VAL A 77 7.57 -25.62 -2.41
CA VAL A 77 6.99 -26.74 -1.66
C VAL A 77 7.50 -26.63 -0.23
N THR A 78 6.60 -26.73 0.76
CA THR A 78 6.97 -26.75 2.17
C THR A 78 7.52 -28.11 2.60
N SER A 79 8.18 -28.17 3.77
CA SER A 79 8.65 -29.42 4.39
C SER A 79 7.58 -30.51 4.45
N ASP A 80 6.31 -30.09 4.52
CA ASP A 80 5.15 -30.95 4.68
C ASP A 80 4.60 -31.45 3.32
N GLY A 81 5.32 -31.20 2.22
CA GLY A 81 4.94 -31.61 0.86
C GLY A 81 3.84 -30.76 0.22
N LYS A 82 3.37 -29.69 0.87
CA LYS A 82 2.32 -28.81 0.33
C LYS A 82 2.90 -27.74 -0.59
N PHE A 83 2.23 -27.51 -1.71
CA PHE A 83 2.59 -26.46 -2.65
C PHE A 83 2.03 -25.11 -2.23
N HIS A 84 2.88 -24.07 -2.25
CA HIS A 84 2.49 -22.68 -1.98
C HIS A 84 2.93 -21.76 -3.12
N LEU A 85 2.00 -20.94 -3.60
CA LEU A 85 2.28 -19.90 -4.59
C LEU A 85 3.04 -18.74 -3.95
N ARG A 86 4.05 -18.19 -4.63
CA ARG A 86 4.77 -17.00 -4.16
C ARG A 86 3.80 -15.83 -3.98
N LEU A 87 4.01 -15.04 -2.92
CA LEU A 87 3.10 -13.96 -2.52
C LEU A 87 2.83 -12.95 -3.65
N GLY A 88 3.86 -12.58 -4.43
CA GLY A 88 3.69 -11.66 -5.56
C GLY A 88 2.75 -12.19 -6.65
N HIS A 89 2.89 -13.47 -7.02
CA HIS A 89 2.01 -14.12 -7.99
C HIS A 89 0.58 -14.23 -7.46
N ARG A 90 0.44 -14.55 -6.17
CA ARG A 90 -0.87 -14.61 -5.50
C ARG A 90 -1.57 -13.25 -5.55
N ASN A 91 -0.88 -12.18 -5.18
CA ASN A 91 -1.44 -10.82 -5.19
C ASN A 91 -1.87 -10.37 -6.59
N LEU A 92 -1.10 -10.73 -7.63
CA LEU A 92 -1.48 -10.43 -9.02
C LEU A 92 -2.74 -11.17 -9.46
N LEU A 93 -2.88 -12.45 -9.10
CA LEU A 93 -4.10 -13.22 -9.34
C LEU A 93 -5.30 -12.67 -8.56
N GLU A 94 -5.13 -12.33 -7.28
CA GLU A 94 -6.16 -11.68 -6.46
C GLU A 94 -6.65 -10.39 -7.10
N ARG A 95 -5.70 -9.57 -7.58
CA ARG A 95 -6.01 -8.31 -8.24
C ARG A 95 -6.77 -8.52 -9.56
N LEU A 96 -6.33 -9.44 -10.42
CA LEU A 96 -7.03 -9.74 -11.67
C LEU A 96 -8.46 -10.21 -11.41
N LEU A 97 -8.66 -11.17 -10.50
CA LEU A 97 -9.99 -11.68 -10.17
C LEU A 97 -10.89 -10.58 -9.60
N LEU A 98 -10.34 -9.70 -8.76
CA LEU A 98 -11.07 -8.58 -8.19
C LEU A 98 -11.52 -7.59 -9.27
N LEU A 99 -10.64 -7.26 -10.22
CA LEU A 99 -10.96 -6.39 -11.35
C LEU A 99 -12.03 -6.99 -12.28
N VAL A 100 -11.94 -8.29 -12.58
CA VAL A 100 -12.96 -8.96 -13.41
C VAL A 100 -14.33 -8.98 -12.70
N LYS A 101 -14.34 -9.27 -11.39
CA LYS A 101 -15.56 -9.29 -10.58
C LYS A 101 -16.18 -7.89 -10.45
N SER A 102 -15.37 -6.86 -10.19
CA SER A 102 -15.87 -5.49 -10.09
C SER A 102 -16.49 -5.03 -11.41
N LYS A 103 -15.85 -5.34 -12.54
CA LYS A 103 -16.34 -4.92 -13.86
C LYS A 103 -17.62 -5.64 -14.30
N LYS A 104 -17.74 -6.95 -14.02
CA LYS A 104 -19.00 -7.69 -14.22
C LYS A 104 -20.15 -7.14 -13.36
N ASN A 105 -19.86 -6.76 -12.12
CA ASN A 105 -20.84 -6.14 -11.23
C ASN A 105 -21.21 -4.70 -11.65
N SER A 106 -20.30 -4.01 -12.35
CA SER A 106 -20.53 -2.67 -12.93
C SER A 106 -21.43 -2.75 -14.16
N SER A 107 -21.29 -3.78 -14.99
CA SER A 107 -22.14 -4.00 -16.16
C SER A 107 -23.61 -4.30 -15.82
N ILE A 108 -23.92 -4.60 -14.54
CA ILE A 108 -25.29 -4.81 -14.03
C ILE A 108 -25.85 -3.54 -13.36
N LYS A 109 -25.02 -2.53 -13.10
CA LYS A 109 -25.43 -1.26 -12.47
C LYS A 109 -24.82 -0.10 -13.24
N ASN A 110 -25.63 0.47 -14.15
CA ASN A 110 -25.32 1.72 -14.83
C ASN A 110 -24.77 2.77 -13.85
N SER A 111 -23.55 3.21 -14.19
CA SER A 111 -22.89 4.51 -14.02
C SER A 111 -23.17 5.36 -12.77
N ASP A 112 -22.06 5.75 -12.15
CA ASP A 112 -21.84 6.85 -11.18
C ASP A 112 -22.11 6.64 -9.68
N LEU A 113 -22.84 5.61 -9.25
CA LEU A 113 -23.02 5.33 -7.81
C LEU A 113 -22.02 4.34 -7.20
N SER A 114 -21.28 3.56 -7.98
CA SER A 114 -20.53 2.39 -7.46
C SER A 114 -19.25 2.77 -6.70
N ASN A 115 -18.49 3.76 -7.18
CA ASN A 115 -17.29 4.23 -6.51
C ASN A 115 -17.61 5.01 -5.23
N GLN A 116 -18.77 5.66 -5.16
CA GLN A 116 -19.22 6.37 -3.98
C GLN A 116 -19.77 5.38 -2.93
N CYS A 117 -20.58 4.41 -3.36
CA CYS A 117 -21.12 3.36 -2.50
C CYS A 117 -20.03 2.45 -1.89
N MET A 118 -18.98 2.07 -2.63
CA MET A 118 -17.86 1.32 -2.05
C MET A 118 -17.02 2.15 -1.08
N LYS A 119 -16.76 3.44 -1.39
CA LYS A 119 -16.06 4.33 -0.46
C LYS A 119 -16.85 4.52 0.84
N GLU A 120 -18.16 4.67 0.74
CA GLU A 120 -19.08 4.78 1.88
C GLU A 120 -19.13 3.49 2.71
N GLN A 121 -19.13 2.32 2.08
CA GLN A 121 -19.11 1.03 2.79
C GLN A 121 -17.79 0.79 3.54
N ILE A 122 -16.64 1.14 2.94
CA ILE A 122 -15.33 1.01 3.62
C ILE A 122 -15.25 2.03 4.76
N HIS A 123 -15.73 3.25 4.56
CA HIS A 123 -15.79 4.29 5.58
C HIS A 123 -16.64 3.86 6.79
N GLU A 124 -17.85 3.33 6.55
CA GLU A 124 -18.72 2.80 7.61
C GLU A 124 -18.08 1.61 8.33
N LYS A 125 -17.40 0.71 7.62
CA LYS A 125 -16.70 -0.42 8.24
C LYS A 125 -15.52 0.04 9.11
N CYS A 126 -14.77 1.05 8.68
CA CYS A 126 -13.72 1.68 9.48
C CYS A 126 -14.29 2.39 10.72
N LEU A 127 -15.43 3.08 10.59
CA LEU A 127 -16.16 3.69 11.72
C LEU A 127 -16.65 2.64 12.71
N GLU A 128 -17.15 1.49 12.22
CA GLU A 128 -17.61 0.40 13.07
C GLU A 128 -16.45 -0.26 13.82
N MET A 129 -15.30 -0.47 13.15
CA MET A 129 -14.06 -0.91 13.80
C MET A 129 -13.59 0.09 14.86
N TRP A 130 -13.68 1.39 14.59
CA TRP A 130 -13.36 2.45 15.54
C TRP A 130 -14.28 2.42 16.77
N ARG A 131 -15.60 2.36 16.58
CA ARG A 131 -16.57 2.27 17.69
C ARG A 131 -16.33 1.04 18.57
N LYS A 132 -15.95 -0.09 17.97
CA LYS A 132 -15.60 -1.31 18.71
C LYS A 132 -14.31 -1.15 19.50
N ALA A 133 -13.30 -0.50 18.91
CA ALA A 133 -12.01 -0.29 19.54
C ALA A 133 -12.03 0.83 20.61
N SER A 134 -12.85 1.87 20.45
CA SER A 134 -13.02 2.95 21.44
C SER A 134 -13.69 2.48 22.74
N ASN A 135 -14.53 1.44 22.65
CA ASN A 135 -15.17 0.82 23.81
C ASN A 135 -14.22 -0.12 24.57
N SER A 136 -13.06 -0.45 24.00
CA SER A 136 -11.97 -1.14 24.71
C SER A 136 -11.06 -0.08 25.35
N SER A 137 -11.05 -0.04 26.67
CA SER A 137 -10.57 1.06 27.51
C SER A 137 -9.04 1.32 27.51
N ASN A 138 -8.27 0.87 26.51
CA ASN A 138 -6.80 0.79 26.65
C ASN A 138 -5.94 1.22 25.45
N VAL A 139 -6.43 1.96 24.45
CA VAL A 139 -5.59 2.27 23.26
C VAL A 139 -5.59 3.75 22.87
N THR A 140 -4.58 4.47 23.34
CA THR A 140 -4.24 5.86 22.98
C THR A 140 -3.85 6.07 21.52
N TYR A 141 -3.57 5.00 20.76
CA TYR A 141 -3.15 5.06 19.35
C TYR A 141 -4.33 5.12 18.34
N ILE A 142 -5.55 4.83 18.79
CA ILE A 142 -6.76 4.82 17.94
C ILE A 142 -7.10 6.21 17.35
N PRO A 143 -6.97 7.33 18.08
CA PRO A 143 -7.37 8.65 17.57
C PRO A 143 -6.54 9.13 16.37
N VAL A 144 -5.22 8.92 16.38
CA VAL A 144 -4.33 9.35 15.29
C VAL A 144 -4.58 8.54 14.03
N LEU A 145 -4.71 7.22 14.16
CA LEU A 145 -5.06 6.34 13.04
C LEU A 145 -6.42 6.73 12.43
N PHE A 146 -7.40 7.06 13.27
CA PHE A 146 -8.72 7.48 12.83
C PHE A 146 -8.70 8.84 12.12
N SER A 147 -8.01 9.84 12.67
CA SER A 147 -7.80 11.14 12.01
C SER A 147 -7.10 10.95 10.65
N TRP A 148 -6.12 10.05 10.59
CA TRP A 148 -5.40 9.74 9.35
C TRP A 148 -6.30 9.09 8.29
N ILE A 149 -7.09 8.07 8.66
CA ILE A 149 -8.07 7.43 7.78
C ILE A 149 -9.12 8.43 7.29
N ASN A 150 -9.68 9.25 8.18
CA ASN A 150 -10.66 10.27 7.81
C ASN A 150 -10.07 11.30 6.85
N SER A 151 -8.83 11.72 7.08
CA SER A 151 -8.13 12.65 6.18
C SER A 151 -7.92 12.05 4.79
N ILE A 152 -7.59 10.75 4.70
CA ILE A 152 -7.51 10.02 3.42
C ILE A 152 -8.87 10.10 2.70
N PHE A 153 -9.96 9.73 3.37
CA PHE A 153 -11.29 9.74 2.76
C PHE A 153 -11.71 11.14 2.30
N GLN A 154 -11.53 12.16 3.15
CA GLN A 154 -11.86 13.54 2.80
C GLN A 154 -11.01 14.06 1.64
N ASN A 155 -9.73 13.70 1.58
CA ASN A 155 -8.85 14.12 0.49
C ASN A 155 -9.14 13.36 -0.81
N LEU A 156 -9.52 12.08 -0.75
CA LEU A 156 -9.94 11.32 -1.93
C LEU A 156 -11.21 11.85 -2.60
N GLN A 157 -12.03 12.63 -1.89
CA GLN A 157 -13.18 13.35 -2.46
C GLN A 157 -12.80 14.68 -3.13
N LYS A 158 -11.58 15.17 -2.89
CA LYS A 158 -11.08 16.46 -3.40
C LYS A 158 -10.15 16.25 -4.59
N THR A 159 -9.95 17.31 -5.38
CA THR A 159 -8.89 17.33 -6.39
C THR A 159 -7.51 17.36 -5.70
N LYS A 160 -6.49 16.78 -6.34
CA LYS A 160 -5.11 16.64 -5.78
C LYS A 160 -4.54 17.93 -5.18
N ASN A 161 -4.87 19.07 -5.78
CA ASN A 161 -4.37 20.39 -5.36
C ASN A 161 -5.08 20.94 -4.11
N LYS A 162 -6.15 20.29 -3.63
CA LYS A 162 -6.97 20.72 -2.48
C LYS A 162 -6.82 19.80 -1.27
N TYR A 163 -5.83 18.91 -1.27
CA TYR A 163 -5.57 18.05 -0.11
C TYR A 163 -5.20 18.90 1.10
N ARG A 164 -5.81 18.58 2.23
CA ARG A 164 -5.54 19.22 3.52
C ARG A 164 -5.25 18.14 4.55
N TYR A 165 -4.27 18.41 5.40
CA TYR A 165 -3.80 17.47 6.39
C TYR A 165 -3.80 18.16 7.74
N ASP A 166 -4.32 17.47 8.75
CA ASP A 166 -4.24 17.91 10.13
C ASP A 166 -2.78 17.93 10.62
N ASN A 167 -2.48 18.80 11.59
CA ASN A 167 -1.12 18.96 12.12
C ASN A 167 -0.51 17.64 12.61
N GLN A 168 -1.30 16.77 13.26
CA GLN A 168 -0.84 15.46 13.72
C GLN A 168 -0.35 14.56 12.56
N ILE A 169 -1.02 14.64 11.41
CA ILE A 169 -0.64 13.88 10.22
C ILE A 169 0.60 14.49 9.58
N GLN A 170 0.72 15.81 9.59
CA GLN A 170 1.92 16.50 9.11
C GLN A 170 3.15 16.17 9.96
N GLU A 171 3.02 16.14 11.29
CA GLU A 171 4.07 15.73 12.22
C GLU A 171 4.46 14.26 12.03
N PHE A 172 3.46 13.38 11.88
CA PHE A 172 3.70 11.97 11.58
C PHE A 172 4.41 11.77 10.23
N ALA A 173 4.00 12.51 9.20
CA ALA A 173 4.65 12.50 7.89
C ALA A 173 6.10 13.00 7.96
N LEU A 174 6.36 14.02 8.79
CA LEU A 174 7.71 14.54 9.05
C LEU A 174 8.59 13.47 9.72
N LEU A 175 8.06 12.74 10.69
CA LEU A 175 8.76 11.63 11.35
C LEU A 175 9.15 10.54 10.36
N ILE A 176 8.23 10.11 9.49
CA ILE A 176 8.52 9.13 8.44
C ILE A 176 9.62 9.67 7.51
N PHE A 177 9.53 10.95 7.11
CA PHE A 177 10.50 11.56 6.22
C PHE A 177 11.90 11.65 6.84
N ILE A 178 12.01 12.03 8.11
CA ILE A 178 13.29 12.15 8.83
C ILE A 178 13.89 10.77 9.11
N LEU A 179 13.09 9.82 9.62
CA LEU A 179 13.59 8.51 10.03
C LEU A 179 13.78 7.53 8.86
N GLY A 180 12.83 7.53 7.92
CA GLY A 180 12.85 6.65 6.75
C GLY A 180 13.59 7.24 5.55
N GLY A 181 13.84 8.55 5.54
CA GLY A 181 14.43 9.26 4.43
C GLY A 181 13.48 9.48 3.25
N ARG A 182 13.94 10.29 2.28
CA ARG A 182 13.15 10.75 1.13
C ARG A 182 12.57 9.60 0.29
N ASN A 183 13.37 8.55 0.04
CA ASN A 183 12.96 7.44 -0.83
C ASN A 183 11.85 6.58 -0.19
N CYS A 184 11.98 6.28 1.11
CA CYS A 184 10.96 5.55 1.85
C CYS A 184 9.65 6.36 1.88
N TYR A 185 9.76 7.65 2.17
CA TYR A 185 8.60 8.54 2.19
C TYR A 185 7.85 8.60 0.85
N GLU A 186 8.58 8.78 -0.25
CA GLU A 186 7.98 8.80 -1.60
C GLU A 186 7.36 7.47 -1.98
N PHE A 187 8.03 6.37 -1.65
CA PHE A 187 7.48 5.04 -1.88
C PHE A 187 6.14 4.88 -1.16
N LEU A 188 6.05 5.24 0.12
CA LEU A 188 4.80 5.18 0.87
C LEU A 188 3.73 6.11 0.28
N ARG A 189 4.09 7.34 -0.06
CA ARG A 189 3.17 8.34 -0.64
C ARG A 189 2.57 7.89 -1.97
N LEU A 190 3.37 7.27 -2.83
CA LEU A 190 2.91 6.78 -4.14
C LEU A 190 1.98 5.56 -4.01
N ASN A 191 2.23 4.70 -3.01
CA ASN A 191 1.41 3.53 -2.75
C ASN A 191 0.15 3.83 -1.91
N LEU A 192 0.11 4.96 -1.19
CA LEU A 192 -1.01 5.41 -0.37
C LEU A 192 -1.51 6.79 -0.83
N PRO A 193 -2.31 6.86 -1.89
CA PRO A 193 -2.79 8.13 -2.42
C PRO A 193 -3.60 8.90 -1.38
N SER A 194 -3.39 10.21 -1.33
CA SER A 194 -4.05 11.14 -0.40
C SER A 194 -3.69 10.97 1.08
N ALA A 195 -2.85 9.98 1.45
CA ALA A 195 -2.50 9.71 2.84
C ALA A 195 -1.40 10.60 3.40
N LEU A 196 -0.46 11.02 2.55
CA LEU A 196 0.72 11.77 2.97
C LEU A 196 0.88 13.06 2.15
N PRO A 197 1.31 14.17 2.77
CA PRO A 197 1.54 15.44 2.09
C PRO A 197 2.69 15.36 1.06
N HIS A 198 2.72 16.32 0.14
CA HIS A 198 3.84 16.44 -0.81
C HIS A 198 5.15 16.78 -0.07
N ILE A 199 6.30 16.32 -0.58
CA ILE A 199 7.61 16.67 0.02
C ILE A 199 7.78 18.17 0.15
N THR A 200 7.39 18.95 -0.88
CA THR A 200 7.48 20.42 -0.85
C THR A 200 6.76 21.03 0.36
N ASN A 201 5.64 20.44 0.79
CA ASN A 201 4.94 20.90 1.99
C ASN A 201 5.71 20.53 3.26
N LEU A 202 6.36 19.35 3.29
CA LEU A 202 7.25 18.97 4.39
C LEU A 202 8.48 19.88 4.45
N GLU A 203 9.11 20.17 3.32
CA GLU A 203 10.25 21.09 3.25
C GLU A 203 9.86 22.51 3.70
N LEU A 204 8.66 22.97 3.33
CA LEU A 204 8.12 24.22 3.85
C LEU A 204 7.88 24.16 5.35
N LEU A 205 7.33 23.05 5.88
CA LEU A 205 7.18 22.87 7.32
C LEU A 205 8.52 22.89 8.05
N ILE A 206 9.54 22.19 7.52
CA ILE A 206 10.90 22.20 8.09
C ILE A 206 11.50 23.61 8.06
N ARG A 207 11.31 24.35 6.98
CA ARG A 207 11.82 25.73 6.85
C ARG A 207 11.07 26.73 7.72
N ASN A 208 9.77 26.54 7.88
CA ASN A 208 8.89 27.43 8.65
C ASN A 208 8.89 27.12 10.14
N GLN A 209 9.43 25.97 10.56
CA GLN A 209 9.67 25.72 11.97
C GLN A 209 10.64 26.77 12.50
N GLU A 210 10.25 27.45 13.59
CA GLU A 210 11.06 28.45 14.30
C GLU A 210 12.41 27.87 14.79
N PHE A 211 12.54 26.55 14.75
CA PHE A 211 13.71 25.78 15.14
C PHE A 211 14.83 25.83 14.11
N LYS A 212 15.31 27.02 13.75
CA LYS A 212 16.59 27.14 13.04
C LYS A 212 17.69 26.56 13.95
N VAL A 213 18.46 25.60 13.45
CA VAL A 213 19.66 25.13 14.16
C VAL A 213 20.69 26.23 14.00
N ILE A 214 21.02 26.88 15.11
CA ILE A 214 22.08 27.88 15.18
C ILE A 214 23.34 27.16 15.63
N GLU A 215 24.45 27.41 14.92
CA GLU A 215 25.75 26.84 15.26
C GLU A 215 26.13 27.22 16.70
N CYS A 216 26.68 26.25 17.45
CA CYS A 216 27.05 26.40 18.86
C CYS A 216 25.88 26.71 19.82
N GLU A 217 24.62 26.62 19.39
CA GLU A 217 23.48 26.78 20.30
C GLU A 217 22.95 25.42 20.77
N PHE A 218 23.09 25.15 22.07
CA PHE A 218 22.45 24.02 22.71
C PHE A 218 21.17 24.44 23.42
N ARG A 219 20.05 23.78 23.10
CA ARG A 219 18.71 24.14 23.61
C ARG A 219 18.46 23.57 25.01
N PHE A 220 19.23 24.04 25.99
CA PHE A 220 19.15 23.60 27.39
C PHE A 220 17.75 23.73 27.99
N ASN A 221 16.98 24.76 27.63
CA ASN A 221 15.64 24.99 28.18
C ASN A 221 14.66 23.88 27.78
N LEU A 222 14.64 23.50 26.49
CA LEU A 222 13.79 22.42 26.01
C LEU A 222 14.21 21.07 26.60
N LEU A 223 15.52 20.82 26.71
CA LEU A 223 16.02 19.61 27.35
C LEU A 223 15.61 19.54 28.83
N LYS A 224 15.66 20.67 29.55
CA LYS A 224 15.24 20.76 30.95
C LYS A 224 13.74 20.52 31.12
N GLU A 225 12.92 21.06 30.23
CA GLU A 225 11.48 20.80 30.19
C GLU A 225 11.19 19.31 29.91
N TYR A 226 11.89 18.72 28.98
CA TYR A 226 11.79 17.29 28.67
C TYR A 226 12.22 16.39 29.85
N SER A 227 13.31 16.76 30.55
CA SER A 227 13.76 16.05 31.75
C SER A 227 12.69 16.05 32.84
N ARG A 228 12.02 17.20 33.03
CA ARG A 228 10.93 17.35 34.00
C ARG A 228 9.71 16.53 33.61
N SER A 229 9.33 16.52 32.32
CA SER A 229 8.15 15.78 31.86
C SER A 229 8.34 14.27 31.91
N THR A 230 9.58 13.78 31.76
CA THR A 230 9.93 12.35 31.82
C THR A 230 10.36 11.89 33.21
N ASN A 231 10.34 12.77 34.21
CA ASN A 231 10.84 12.53 35.57
C ASN A 231 12.28 12.00 35.59
N CYS A 232 13.09 12.46 34.64
CA CYS A 232 14.50 12.11 34.54
C CYS A 232 15.34 13.12 35.33
N ASN A 233 16.14 12.64 36.28
CA ASN A 233 16.93 13.49 37.16
C ASN A 233 18.37 13.72 36.67
N TYR A 234 18.85 12.87 35.76
CA TYR A 234 20.22 12.91 35.28
C TYR A 234 20.25 12.77 33.77
N ILE A 235 20.94 13.69 33.10
CA ILE A 235 21.18 13.65 31.66
C ILE A 235 22.69 13.64 31.45
N PHE A 236 23.16 12.62 30.75
CA PHE A 236 24.55 12.52 30.32
C PHE A 236 24.64 12.99 28.87
N VAL A 237 25.55 13.92 28.59
CA VAL A 237 25.85 14.38 27.24
C VAL A 237 27.27 13.95 26.93
N ALA A 238 27.44 13.19 25.86
CA ALA A 238 28.74 12.86 25.31
C ALA A 238 28.91 13.66 24.01
N GLU A 239 30.05 14.32 23.87
CA GLU A 239 30.44 15.03 22.66
C GLU A 239 31.56 14.25 21.97
N ASP A 240 31.41 14.04 20.67
CA ASP A 240 32.47 13.51 19.82
C ASP A 240 32.52 14.36 18.55
N ALA A 241 33.73 14.65 18.07
CA ALA A 241 33.95 15.54 16.94
C ALA A 241 33.98 14.73 15.64
N THR A 242 33.00 14.94 14.77
CA THR A 242 33.01 14.34 13.43
C THR A 242 33.76 15.25 12.46
N ARG A 243 34.72 14.69 11.71
CA ARG A 243 35.43 15.44 10.66
C ARG A 243 34.46 15.83 9.54
N SER A 244 34.25 17.12 9.34
CA SER A 244 33.59 17.64 8.13
C SER A 244 34.59 17.69 6.97
N ILE A 245 34.12 17.39 5.76
CA ILE A 245 34.89 17.59 4.53
C ILE A 245 34.54 18.98 4.03
N SER A 246 35.53 19.86 3.92
CA SER A 246 35.35 21.17 3.32
C SER A 246 35.12 21.01 1.81
N CYS A 247 33.87 21.06 1.39
CA CYS A 247 33.54 21.36 0.00
C CYS A 247 33.46 22.88 -0.10
N ILE A 248 34.44 23.49 -0.77
CA ILE A 248 34.33 24.89 -1.18
C ILE A 248 33.46 24.87 -2.43
N ASP A 249 32.24 25.40 -2.31
CA ASP A 249 31.40 25.77 -3.47
C ASP A 249 31.81 27.16 -3.98
#